data_AF-A0A5B8HJN8-F1
#
_entry.id   AF-A0A5B8HJN8-F1
#
_cell.length_a   1.000
_cell.length_b   1.000
_cell.length_c   1.000
_cell.angle_alpha   90.00
_cell.angle_beta   90.00
_cell.angle_gamma   90.00
#
_symmetry.space_group_name_H-M   'P 1'
#
loop_
_entity.id
_entity.type
_entity.pdbx_description
1 polymer ?
#
loop_
_entity_poly.entity_id
_entity_poly.type
_entity_poly.pdbx_seq_one_letter_code
_entity_poly.pdbx_strand_id
1 'polypeptide(L)'
;MSTDQMRSEFEAWFKPQKEEMMRNGASLLSIKKLHKSSWEAWQASRAALVVEIPAAMGAHQVAWEGDDWNMMREHAANAIRAAGITVQGRKP
;
A
#
# COMPACT_ATOMS: atom_id res chain seq x y z
N MET A 1 -4.45 -3.41 5.04
CA MET A 1 -5.54 -3.06 4.11
C MET A 1 -6.51 -4.21 4.09
N SER A 2 -7.82 -3.98 4.18
CA SER A 2 -8.73 -5.07 3.82
C SER A 2 -8.56 -5.38 2.33
N THR A 3 -8.77 -6.64 1.93
CA THR A 3 -8.73 -7.03 0.52
C THR A 3 -9.68 -6.17 -0.33
N ASP A 4 -10.79 -5.72 0.25
CA ASP A 4 -11.81 -4.89 -0.39
C ASP A 4 -11.32 -3.46 -0.67
N GLN A 5 -10.57 -2.86 0.25
CA GLN A 5 -9.96 -1.54 0.03
C GLN A 5 -8.90 -1.60 -1.08
N MET A 6 -8.04 -2.63 -1.07
CA MET A 6 -7.03 -2.84 -2.12
C MET A 6 -7.69 -2.98 -3.50
N ARG A 7 -8.78 -3.73 -3.54
CA ARG A 7 -9.58 -3.94 -4.75
C ARG A 7 -10.16 -2.62 -5.25
N SER A 8 -10.75 -1.84 -4.35
CA SER A 8 -11.37 -0.55 -4.69
C SER A 8 -10.35 0.43 -5.30
N GLU A 9 -9.17 0.56 -4.71
CA GLU A 9 -8.10 1.40 -5.24
C GLU A 9 -7.65 0.96 -6.64
N PHE A 10 -7.47 -0.35 -6.84
CA PHE A 10 -7.11 -0.89 -8.14
C PHE A 10 -8.20 -0.62 -9.19
N GLU A 11 -9.48 -0.80 -8.84
CA GLU A 11 -10.58 -0.55 -9.79
C GLU A 11 -10.69 0.93 -10.15
N ALA A 12 -10.48 1.82 -9.17
CA ALA A 12 -10.43 3.26 -9.41
C ALA A 12 -9.26 3.63 -10.34
N TRP A 13 -8.09 3.02 -10.13
CA TRP A 13 -6.93 3.19 -10.99
C TRP A 13 -7.16 2.62 -12.40
N PHE A 14 -7.80 1.45 -12.53
CA PHE A 14 -7.98 0.75 -13.81
C PHE A 14 -9.11 1.35 -14.68
N LYS A 15 -10.11 1.96 -14.05
CA LYS A 15 -11.30 2.50 -14.71
C LYS A 15 -10.99 3.40 -15.93
N PRO A 16 -10.14 4.44 -15.85
CA PRO A 16 -9.87 5.28 -17.01
C PRO A 16 -9.21 4.53 -18.17
N GLN A 17 -8.32 3.56 -17.90
CA GLN A 17 -7.71 2.75 -18.97
C GLN A 17 -8.74 1.82 -19.61
N LYS A 18 -9.66 1.26 -18.82
CA LYS A 18 -10.79 0.48 -19.36
C LYS A 18 -11.64 1.31 -20.30
N GLU A 19 -12.01 2.52 -19.91
CA GLU A 19 -12.81 3.42 -20.72
C GLU A 19 -12.10 3.80 -22.03
N GLU A 20 -10.79 4.06 -21.97
CA GLU A 20 -9.97 4.34 -23.15
C GLU A 20 -9.89 3.14 -24.10
N MET A 21 -9.64 1.94 -23.59
CA MET A 21 -9.62 0.72 -24.40
C MET A 21 -10.96 0.48 -25.10
N MET A 22 -12.09 0.71 -24.41
CA MET A 22 -13.41 0.60 -25.02
C MET A 22 -13.61 1.63 -26.14
N ARG A 23 -13.17 2.89 -25.95
CA ARG A 23 -13.23 3.93 -27.00
C ARG A 23 -12.39 3.55 -28.22
N ASN A 24 -11.27 2.86 -28.02
CA ASN A 24 -10.36 2.42 -29.08
C ASN A 24 -10.79 1.08 -29.73
N GLY A 25 -11.99 0.57 -29.42
CA GLY A 25 -12.53 -0.64 -30.03
C GLY A 25 -11.94 -1.95 -29.49
N ALA A 26 -11.28 -1.93 -28.32
CA ALA A 26 -10.78 -3.14 -27.71
C ALA A 26 -11.93 -4.08 -27.31
N SER A 27 -11.77 -5.38 -27.58
CA SER A 27 -12.75 -6.38 -27.18
C SER A 27 -12.84 -6.51 -25.66
N LEU A 28 -14.02 -6.86 -25.15
CA LEU A 28 -14.22 -7.15 -23.73
C LEU A 28 -13.31 -8.29 -23.22
N LEU A 29 -12.99 -9.26 -24.08
CA LEU A 29 -12.09 -10.35 -23.75
C LEU A 29 -10.66 -9.84 -23.50
N SER A 30 -10.17 -8.95 -24.38
CA SER A 30 -8.86 -8.31 -24.23
C SER A 30 -8.78 -7.49 -22.95
N ILE A 31 -9.82 -6.68 -22.67
CA ILE A 31 -9.91 -5.86 -21.46
C ILE A 31 -9.91 -6.74 -20.20
N LYS A 32 -10.66 -7.85 -20.20
CA LYS A 32 -10.73 -8.78 -19.07
C LYS A 32 -9.38 -9.47 -18.81
N LYS A 33 -8.66 -9.85 -19.87
CA LYS A 33 -7.32 -10.44 -19.75
C LYS A 33 -6.34 -9.43 -19.16
N LEU A 34 -6.34 -8.19 -19.66
CA LEU A 34 -5.47 -7.13 -19.14
C LEU A 34 -5.80 -6.82 -17.67
N HIS A 35 -7.09 -6.69 -17.33
CA HIS A 35 -7.53 -6.43 -15.96
C HIS A 35 -7.00 -7.46 -14.97
N LYS A 36 -7.06 -8.76 -15.31
CA LYS A 36 -6.51 -9.83 -14.49
C LYS A 36 -4.99 -9.67 -14.30
N SER A 37 -4.24 -9.52 -15.39
CA SER A 37 -2.78 -9.39 -15.31
C SER A 37 -2.34 -8.11 -14.58
N SER A 38 -3.03 -7.00 -14.80
CA SER A 38 -2.79 -5.75 -14.09
C SER A 38 -3.09 -5.87 -12.59
N TRP A 39 -4.12 -6.64 -12.21
CA TRP A 39 -4.40 -6.91 -10.80
C TRP A 39 -3.29 -7.73 -10.14
N GLU A 40 -2.83 -8.79 -10.78
CA GLU A 40 -1.71 -9.60 -10.28
C GLU A 40 -0.43 -8.75 -10.13
N ALA A 41 -0.13 -7.91 -11.12
CA ALA A 41 1.00 -6.99 -11.07
C ALA A 41 0.85 -5.93 -9.96
N TRP A 42 -0.36 -5.42 -9.74
CA TRP A 42 -0.66 -4.48 -8.66
C TRP A 42 -0.43 -5.08 -7.28
N GLN A 43 -0.86 -6.33 -7.07
CA GLN A 43 -0.60 -7.04 -5.83
C GLN A 43 0.90 -7.28 -5.62
N ALA A 44 1.61 -7.69 -6.68
CA ALA A 44 3.04 -7.93 -6.64
C ALA A 44 3.86 -6.66 -6.33
N SER A 45 3.53 -5.52 -6.96
CA SER A 45 4.24 -4.26 -6.73
C SER A 45 4.12 -3.78 -5.28
N ARG A 46 2.95 -3.93 -4.68
CA ARG A 46 2.71 -3.57 -3.27
C ARG A 46 3.39 -4.54 -2.30
N ALA A 47 3.46 -5.83 -2.63
CA ALA A 47 4.19 -6.81 -1.83
C ALA A 47 5.72 -6.60 -1.89
N ALA A 48 6.24 -6.14 -3.04
CA ALA A 48 7.66 -5.85 -3.22
C ALA A 48 8.11 -4.57 -2.49
N LEU A 49 7.21 -3.62 -2.26
CA LEU A 49 7.54 -2.38 -1.57
C LEU A 49 7.73 -2.63 -0.07
N VAL A 50 8.97 -2.43 0.38
CA VAL A 50 9.35 -2.47 1.79
C VAL A 50 9.74 -1.07 2.22
N VAL A 51 9.05 -0.53 3.22
CA VAL A 51 9.38 0.74 3.85
C VAL A 51 10.16 0.46 5.12
N GLU A 52 11.39 0.95 5.16
CA GLU A 52 12.16 1.00 6.40
C GLU A 52 11.69 2.19 7.24
N ILE A 53 11.24 1.91 8.47
CA ILE A 53 10.96 2.97 9.45
C ILE A 53 12.12 3.08 10.44
N PRO A 54 12.36 4.28 11.01
CA PRO A 54 13.39 4.48 12.02
C PRO A 54 13.31 3.46 13.15
N ALA A 55 14.46 3.19 13.78
CA ALA A 55 14.51 2.35 14.97
C ALA A 55 13.67 2.99 16.08
N ALA A 56 13.13 2.16 16.97
CA ALA A 56 12.51 2.68 18.18
C ALA A 56 13.58 3.45 18.97
N MET A 57 13.21 4.61 19.47
CA MET A 57 14.07 5.38 20.35
C MET A 57 14.02 4.77 21.76
N GLY A 58 15.03 5.04 22.60
CA GLY A 58 15.05 4.57 23.99
C GLY A 58 13.86 5.08 24.81
N ALA A 59 13.63 4.51 25.99
CA ALA A 59 12.59 5.01 26.89
C ALA A 59 12.92 6.41 27.41
N HIS A 60 11.92 7.28 27.56
CA HIS A 60 12.05 8.64 28.14
C HIS A 60 13.01 9.56 27.36
N GLN A 61 12.77 9.75 26.06
CA GLN A 61 13.63 10.58 25.19
C GLN A 61 13.72 12.05 25.65
N VAL A 62 12.65 12.55 26.27
CA VAL A 62 12.66 13.71 27.15
C VAL A 62 11.74 13.42 28.34
N ALA A 63 12.10 13.92 29.52
CA ALA A 63 11.44 13.56 30.79
C ALA A 63 9.93 13.90 30.88
N TRP A 64 9.40 14.65 29.91
CA TRP A 64 8.06 15.23 29.91
C TRP A 64 7.15 14.62 28.83
N GLU A 65 7.73 14.00 27.79
CA GLU A 65 7.00 13.40 26.65
C GLU A 65 6.89 11.87 26.75
N GLY A 66 7.53 11.24 27.75
CA GLY A 66 7.43 9.79 27.94
C GLY A 66 7.83 8.99 26.69
N ASP A 67 6.99 8.04 26.28
CA ASP A 67 7.18 7.18 25.09
C ASP A 67 6.38 7.65 23.86
N ASP A 68 5.88 8.88 23.84
CA ASP A 68 4.96 9.40 22.81
C ASP A 68 5.53 9.28 21.39
N TRP A 69 6.83 9.50 21.21
CA TRP A 69 7.51 9.32 19.92
C TRP A 69 7.46 7.88 19.40
N ASN A 70 7.65 6.90 20.28
CA ASN A 70 7.57 5.48 19.92
C ASN A 70 6.11 5.09 19.60
N MET A 71 5.15 5.69 20.30
CA MET A 71 3.73 5.53 20.00
C MET A 71 3.39 6.09 18.62
N MET A 72 3.79 7.32 18.30
CA MET A 72 3.58 7.93 16.97
C MET A 72 4.27 7.14 15.86
N ARG A 73 5.48 6.64 16.11
CA ARG A 73 6.19 5.74 15.21
C ARG A 73 5.36 4.49 14.91
N GLU A 74 4.77 3.86 15.93
CA GLU A 74 3.94 2.66 15.73
C GLU A 74 2.63 2.98 15.00
N HIS A 75 2.01 4.13 15.27
CA HIS A 75 0.84 4.60 14.50
C HIS A 75 1.17 4.76 13.02
N ALA A 76 2.30 5.39 12.69
CA ALA A 76 2.76 5.52 11.31
C ALA A 76 3.02 4.16 10.66
N ALA A 77 3.70 3.24 11.37
CA ALA A 77 3.95 1.88 10.90
C ALA A 77 2.64 1.14 10.57
N ASN A 78 1.64 1.25 11.46
CA ASN A 78 0.34 0.62 11.29
C ASN A 78 -0.45 1.23 10.14
N ALA A 79 -0.41 2.54 9.94
CA ALA A 79 -1.04 3.19 8.79
C ALA A 79 -0.44 2.69 7.46
N ILE A 80 0.88 2.54 7.38
CA ILE A 80 1.56 2.04 6.18
C ILE A 80 1.20 0.57 5.90
N ARG A 81 1.20 -0.29 6.94
CA ARG A 81 0.70 -1.68 6.82
C ARG A 81 -0.78 -1.72 6.44
N ALA A 82 -1.58 -0.80 6.96
CA ALA A 82 -2.97 -0.64 6.60
C ALA A 82 -3.16 -0.23 5.13
N ALA A 83 -2.19 0.43 4.50
CA ALA A 83 -2.14 0.66 3.06
C ALA A 83 -1.61 -0.54 2.24
N GLY A 84 -1.35 -1.68 2.87
CA GLY A 84 -0.91 -2.92 2.22
C GLY A 84 0.55 -2.89 1.77
N ILE A 85 1.37 -2.09 2.45
CA ILE A 85 2.81 -1.96 2.21
C ILE A 85 3.56 -2.63 3.37
N THR A 86 4.62 -3.36 3.05
CA THR A 86 5.46 -4.01 4.06
C THR A 86 6.29 -2.96 4.80
N VAL A 87 6.34 -3.05 6.13
CA VAL A 87 7.18 -2.19 6.98
C VAL A 87 8.24 -3.03 7.68
N GLN A 88 9.51 -2.67 7.51
CA GLN A 88 10.62 -3.21 8.29
C GLN A 88 11.08 -2.19 9.33
N GLY A 89 11.23 -2.65 10.57
CA GLY A 89 11.87 -1.86 11.61
C GLY A 89 13.38 -1.90 11.41
N ARG A 90 14.03 -0.74 11.34
CA ARG A 90 15.49 -0.68 11.40
C ARG A 90 15.95 -1.26 12.75
N LYS A 91 16.81 -2.28 12.72
CA LYS A 91 17.43 -2.81 13.94
C LYS A 91 18.36 -1.73 14.55
N PRO A 92 18.40 -1.60 15.88
CA PRO A 92 19.34 -0.71 16.56
C PRO A 92 20.79 -1.12 16.27
#